data_AF-A8ML91-F1
#
_entry.id   AF-A8ML91-F1
#
_cell.length_a   1.000
_cell.length_b   1.000
_cell.length_c   1.000
_cell.angle_alpha   90.00
_cell.angle_beta   90.00
_cell.angle_gamma   90.00
#
_symmetry.space_group_name_H-M   'P 1'
#
loop_
_entity.id
_entity.type
_entity.pdbx_description
1 polymer ?
#
loop_
_entity_poly.entity_id
_entity_poly.type
_entity_poly.pdbx_seq_one_letter_code
_entity_poly.pdbx_strand_id
1 'polypeptide(L)'
;MIKVKYFLLGLIILILCFPTIGCKKLSHPINKIEATPAEMNYAHDNSDKIHLQKDILDIDQPEIAEYLSYDSSRETKFLYIAHLKIFKEFGTENEGFVLLYPGENILNFRITKTTGTITGAVDGPFISFDLDLSRNTILRKESISAPHYGAYERPEFAEHSNKVIEITDERMIEIGNYFYELMARFEDIIQNPK
;
A
#
# COMPACT_ATOMS: atom_id res chain seq x y z
N MET A 1 1.97 39.38 -47.82
CA MET A 1 1.15 39.18 -46.60
C MET A 1 0.35 37.88 -46.71
N ILE A 2 0.93 36.73 -46.37
CA ILE A 2 0.20 35.44 -46.26
C ILE A 2 0.97 34.55 -45.26
N LYS A 3 0.71 34.65 -43.94
CA LYS A 3 1.23 33.70 -42.93
C LYS A 3 0.35 33.60 -41.66
N VAL A 4 -0.98 33.65 -41.77
CA VAL A 4 -1.88 33.48 -40.61
C VAL A 4 -3.13 32.65 -40.96
N LYS A 5 -2.96 31.42 -41.48
CA LYS A 5 -4.11 30.53 -41.75
C LYS A 5 -3.95 29.05 -41.40
N TYR A 6 -2.81 28.60 -40.85
CA TYR A 6 -2.58 27.18 -40.57
C TYR A 6 -2.55 26.79 -39.09
N PHE A 7 -2.80 27.71 -38.17
CA PHE A 7 -2.73 27.41 -36.73
C PHE A 7 -4.05 26.90 -36.14
N LEU A 8 -5.16 26.88 -36.90
CA LEU A 8 -6.48 26.52 -36.40
C LEU A 8 -6.98 25.12 -36.80
N LEU A 9 -6.14 24.29 -37.45
CA LEU A 9 -6.54 22.94 -37.88
C LEU A 9 -5.94 21.80 -37.04
N GLY A 10 -5.12 22.12 -36.03
CA GLY A 10 -4.46 21.12 -35.18
C GLY A 10 -5.20 20.74 -33.89
N LEU A 11 -6.39 21.31 -33.64
CA LEU A 11 -7.10 21.17 -32.35
C LEU A 11 -8.34 20.25 -32.40
N ILE A 12 -8.63 19.61 -33.53
CA ILE A 12 -9.87 18.82 -33.72
C ILE A 12 -9.63 17.29 -33.76
N ILE A 13 -8.37 16.83 -33.73
CA ILE A 13 -8.03 15.39 -33.77
C ILE A 13 -7.40 14.96 -32.44
N LEU A 14 -8.11 15.13 -31.33
CA LEU A 14 -7.73 14.53 -30.04
C LEU A 14 -8.91 14.17 -29.15
N ILE A 15 -10.12 14.13 -29.72
CA ILE A 15 -11.34 13.66 -29.08
C ILE A 15 -11.88 12.58 -30.03
N LEU A 16 -11.49 11.32 -29.82
CA LEU A 16 -12.15 10.10 -30.31
C LEU A 16 -11.15 8.92 -30.22
N CYS A 17 -10.83 8.47 -29.01
CA CYS A 17 -10.29 7.13 -28.75
C CYS A 17 -10.26 6.86 -27.23
N PHE A 18 -11.44 6.74 -26.62
CA PHE A 18 -11.58 6.07 -25.31
C PHE A 18 -12.50 4.86 -25.49
N PRO A 19 -11.96 3.64 -25.61
CA PRO A 19 -12.77 2.44 -25.48
C PRO A 19 -13.14 2.23 -24.00
N THR A 20 -14.43 2.19 -23.72
CA THR A 20 -15.01 1.82 -22.42
C THR A 20 -14.83 0.32 -22.20
N ILE A 21 -13.84 -0.06 -21.38
CA ILE A 21 -13.71 -1.43 -20.90
C ILE A 21 -14.71 -1.63 -19.75
N GLY A 22 -15.75 -2.41 -20.02
CA GLY A 22 -16.73 -2.84 -19.04
C GLY A 22 -16.11 -3.79 -18.01
N CYS A 23 -16.17 -3.41 -16.73
CA CYS A 23 -15.88 -4.29 -15.61
C CYS A 23 -17.05 -5.28 -15.41
N LYS A 24 -16.81 -6.57 -15.64
CA LYS A 24 -17.70 -7.64 -15.18
C LYS A 24 -17.45 -7.88 -13.69
N LYS A 25 -18.49 -7.72 -12.87
CA LYS A 25 -18.50 -8.16 -11.46
C LYS A 25 -18.39 -9.69 -11.40
N LEU A 26 -17.32 -10.20 -10.78
CA LEU A 26 -17.34 -11.52 -10.15
C LEU A 26 -17.46 -11.31 -8.64
N SER A 27 -18.57 -11.75 -8.07
CA SER A 27 -18.78 -11.87 -6.64
C SER A 27 -18.71 -13.35 -6.26
N HIS A 28 -17.79 -13.73 -5.37
CA HIS A 28 -17.88 -14.97 -4.62
C HIS A 28 -17.95 -14.68 -3.12
N PRO A 29 -18.75 -15.46 -2.36
CA PRO A 29 -18.96 -15.22 -0.94
C PRO A 29 -17.79 -15.78 -0.13
N ILE A 30 -17.24 -15.00 0.80
CA ILE A 30 -16.24 -15.46 1.77
C ILE A 30 -16.95 -15.77 3.09
N ASN A 31 -16.89 -17.04 3.50
CA ASN A 31 -17.27 -17.47 4.84
C ASN A 31 -16.27 -16.94 5.87
N LYS A 32 -16.80 -16.39 6.97
CA LYS A 32 -16.06 -15.97 8.17
C LYS A 32 -15.27 -17.13 8.77
N ILE A 33 -13.98 -16.93 9.00
CA ILE A 33 -13.22 -17.67 10.00
C ILE A 33 -12.52 -16.61 10.87
N GLU A 34 -12.91 -16.56 12.14
CA GLU A 34 -12.24 -15.79 13.19
C GLU A 34 -10.99 -16.55 13.64
N ALA A 35 -9.84 -15.87 13.75
CA ALA A 35 -8.65 -16.40 14.40
C ALA A 35 -8.02 -15.35 15.31
N THR A 36 -7.85 -15.75 16.57
CA THR A 36 -7.18 -15.06 17.68
C THR A 36 -5.66 -15.16 17.50
N PRO A 37 -4.85 -14.13 17.85
CA PRO A 37 -3.43 -14.10 17.53
C PRO A 37 -2.61 -14.85 18.59
N ALA A 38 -1.88 -15.89 18.17
CA ALA A 38 -0.85 -16.53 18.98
C ALA A 38 0.35 -16.89 18.09
N GLU A 39 1.51 -16.37 18.49
CA GLU A 39 2.87 -16.88 18.23
C GLU A 39 3.22 -17.17 16.76
N MET A 40 3.74 -16.15 16.07
CA MET A 40 4.39 -16.31 14.76
C MET A 40 5.69 -17.13 14.91
N ASN A 41 5.56 -18.45 14.77
CA ASN A 41 6.66 -19.33 14.39
C ASN A 41 7.02 -19.05 12.93
N TYR A 42 8.15 -18.35 12.71
CA TYR A 42 8.75 -18.11 11.41
C TYR A 42 9.36 -19.40 10.83
N ALA A 43 8.49 -20.30 10.36
CA ALA A 43 8.88 -21.39 9.48
C ALA A 43 7.68 -21.76 8.62
N HIS A 44 7.44 -21.00 7.56
CA HIS A 44 6.52 -21.44 6.51
C HIS A 44 7.23 -21.45 5.16
N ASP A 45 7.62 -22.66 4.78
CA ASP A 45 7.95 -23.07 3.41
C ASP A 45 6.64 -23.12 2.62
N ASN A 46 6.23 -21.99 2.04
CA ASN A 46 5.25 -21.97 0.98
C ASN A 46 5.97 -21.53 -0.29
N SER A 47 5.74 -22.26 -1.36
CA SER A 47 6.24 -21.92 -2.69
C SER A 47 5.64 -20.59 -3.12
N ASP A 48 6.32 -19.50 -2.79
CA ASP A 48 5.93 -18.14 -3.17
C ASP A 48 5.75 -18.11 -4.69
N LYS A 49 4.53 -17.88 -5.19
CA LYS A 49 4.29 -17.65 -6.62
C LYS A 49 4.70 -16.22 -6.93
N ILE A 50 5.98 -16.10 -7.21
CA ILE A 50 6.63 -14.83 -7.52
C ILE A 50 6.59 -14.61 -9.02
N HIS A 51 6.03 -13.48 -9.45
CA HIS A 51 6.15 -13.04 -10.83
C HIS A 51 7.19 -11.94 -10.90
N LEU A 52 8.39 -12.27 -11.38
CA LEU A 52 9.45 -11.29 -11.62
C LEU A 52 9.29 -10.72 -13.03
N GLN A 53 8.93 -9.45 -13.14
CA GLN A 53 9.00 -8.72 -14.39
C GLN A 53 10.11 -7.69 -14.31
N LYS A 54 11.25 -8.02 -14.93
CA LYS A 54 12.49 -7.23 -14.93
C LYS A 54 13.09 -7.09 -13.52
N ASP A 55 12.55 -6.18 -12.72
CA ASP A 55 13.00 -5.82 -11.37
C ASP A 55 11.81 -5.59 -10.40
N ILE A 56 10.58 -5.89 -10.85
CA ILE A 56 9.36 -5.80 -10.06
C ILE A 56 8.93 -7.20 -9.68
N LEU A 57 8.72 -7.41 -8.39
CA LEU A 57 8.21 -8.63 -7.79
C LEU A 57 6.74 -8.44 -7.45
N ASP A 58 5.85 -9.10 -8.18
CA ASP A 58 4.49 -9.31 -7.68
C ASP A 58 4.52 -10.54 -6.75
N ILE A 59 4.09 -10.32 -5.51
CA ILE A 59 4.24 -11.30 -4.42
C ILE A 59 2.86 -11.86 -4.06
N ASP A 60 2.68 -13.16 -4.27
CA ASP A 60 1.49 -13.91 -3.85
C ASP A 60 1.67 -14.42 -2.41
N GLN A 61 1.53 -13.51 -1.43
CA GLN A 61 1.53 -13.81 0.01
C GLN A 61 0.20 -13.34 0.65
N PRO A 62 -0.90 -14.06 0.37
CA PRO A 62 -2.26 -13.65 0.75
C PRO A 62 -2.50 -13.58 2.26
N GLU A 63 -1.64 -14.22 3.06
CA GLU A 63 -1.62 -14.13 4.52
C GLU A 63 -1.07 -12.80 5.02
N ILE A 64 -0.20 -12.14 4.26
CA ILE A 64 0.38 -10.83 4.60
C ILE A 64 -0.56 -9.71 4.16
N ALA A 65 -0.89 -9.66 2.87
CA ALA A 65 -1.75 -8.65 2.26
C ALA A 65 -2.50 -9.25 1.07
N GLU A 66 -3.51 -8.56 0.52
CA GLU A 66 -4.14 -9.02 -0.73
C GLU A 66 -3.22 -8.82 -1.94
N TYR A 67 -2.43 -7.75 -1.94
CA TYR A 67 -1.46 -7.50 -2.98
C TYR A 67 -0.21 -6.80 -2.41
N LEU A 68 0.94 -7.27 -2.86
CA LEU A 68 2.27 -6.72 -2.58
C LEU A 68 3.03 -6.61 -3.90
N SER A 69 3.66 -5.45 -4.12
CA SER A 69 4.54 -5.24 -5.27
C SER A 69 5.85 -4.60 -4.83
N TYR A 70 6.96 -5.28 -5.08
CA TYR A 70 8.29 -4.83 -4.67
C TYR A 70 9.11 -4.40 -5.88
N ASP A 71 9.59 -3.15 -5.88
CA ASP A 71 10.45 -2.58 -6.93
C ASP A 71 11.89 -2.45 -6.41
N SER A 72 12.75 -3.37 -6.85
CA SER A 72 14.16 -3.41 -6.48
C SER A 72 15.05 -2.55 -7.39
N SER A 73 14.53 -2.03 -8.50
CA SER A 73 15.33 -1.29 -9.49
C SER A 73 15.80 0.08 -9.00
N ARG A 74 15.20 0.57 -7.91
CA ARG A 74 15.41 1.91 -7.37
C ARG A 74 16.55 1.94 -6.36
N GLU A 75 17.17 3.10 -6.21
CA GLU A 75 18.10 3.38 -5.12
C GLU A 75 17.39 3.30 -3.76
N THR A 76 16.19 3.88 -3.69
CA THR A 76 15.24 3.69 -2.59
C THR A 76 14.32 2.53 -2.92
N LYS A 77 14.43 1.43 -2.18
CA LYS A 77 13.58 0.25 -2.42
C LYS A 77 12.15 0.56 -2.04
N PHE A 78 11.20 0.11 -2.86
CA PHE A 78 9.79 0.45 -2.69
C PHE A 78 8.95 -0.83 -2.62
N LEU A 79 8.14 -0.97 -1.58
CA LEU A 79 7.14 -2.02 -1.43
C LEU A 79 5.75 -1.37 -1.37
N TYR A 80 4.93 -1.60 -2.38
CA TYR A 80 3.51 -1.25 -2.35
C TYR A 80 2.70 -2.31 -1.61
N ILE A 81 1.67 -1.87 -0.87
CA ILE A 81 0.80 -2.72 -0.06
C ILE A 81 -0.66 -2.36 -0.31
N ALA A 82 -1.49 -3.35 -0.65
CA ALA A 82 -2.94 -3.24 -0.63
C ALA A 82 -3.57 -4.32 0.25
N HIS A 83 -4.47 -3.89 1.13
CA HIS A 83 -5.20 -4.70 2.11
C HIS A 83 -4.29 -5.56 3.00
N LEU A 84 -3.42 -4.91 3.77
CA LEU A 84 -2.55 -5.52 4.77
C LEU A 84 -3.38 -6.22 5.86
N LYS A 85 -3.07 -7.48 6.17
CA LYS A 85 -3.88 -8.35 7.05
C LYS A 85 -3.20 -8.68 8.38
N ILE A 86 -1.88 -8.73 8.40
CA ILE A 86 -1.09 -9.16 9.58
C ILE A 86 -1.16 -8.20 10.77
N PHE A 87 -1.57 -6.95 10.54
CA PHE A 87 -1.59 -5.89 11.55
C PHE A 87 -3.02 -5.35 11.72
N LYS A 88 -3.70 -5.85 12.76
CA LYS A 88 -5.13 -5.60 13.01
C LYS A 88 -5.49 -4.12 13.17
N GLU A 89 -4.56 -3.29 13.62
CA GLU A 89 -4.72 -1.83 13.78
C GLU A 89 -5.17 -1.14 12.48
N PHE A 90 -4.77 -1.68 11.32
CA PHE A 90 -5.10 -1.13 10.02
C PHE A 90 -6.43 -1.64 9.44
N GLY A 91 -7.07 -2.63 10.05
CA GLY A 91 -8.31 -3.23 9.52
C GLY A 91 -8.09 -3.94 8.18
N THR A 92 -9.18 -4.22 7.45
CA THR A 92 -9.11 -4.97 6.18
C THR A 92 -9.00 -4.07 4.95
N GLU A 93 -9.44 -2.82 5.07
CA GLU A 93 -9.48 -1.83 3.99
C GLU A 93 -8.37 -0.80 4.24
N ASN A 94 -7.19 -1.06 3.69
CA ASN A 94 -6.02 -0.21 3.84
C ASN A 94 -5.10 -0.29 2.62
N GLU A 95 -4.34 0.78 2.41
CA GLU A 95 -3.39 0.88 1.31
C GLU A 95 -2.20 1.72 1.76
N GLY A 96 -1.01 1.37 1.27
CA GLY A 96 0.20 2.02 1.71
C GLY A 96 1.44 1.56 0.99
N PHE A 97 2.58 1.94 1.54
CA PHE A 97 3.87 1.52 1.05
C PHE A 97 4.95 1.56 2.13
N VAL A 98 6.06 0.90 1.83
CA VAL A 98 7.32 1.00 2.55
C VAL A 98 8.40 1.49 1.60
N LEU A 99 9.19 2.47 2.06
CA LEU A 99 10.41 2.92 1.41
C LEU A 99 11.60 2.55 2.29
N LEU A 100 12.59 1.89 1.72
CA LEU A 100 13.87 1.63 2.37
C LEU A 100 14.94 2.51 1.71
N TYR A 101 15.65 3.29 2.52
CA TYR A 101 16.77 4.13 2.13
C TYR A 101 18.08 3.48 2.63
N PRO A 102 18.72 2.58 1.85
CA PRO A 102 19.83 1.77 2.37
C PRO A 102 21.04 2.60 2.77
N GLY A 103 21.31 3.69 2.05
CA GLY A 103 22.42 4.61 2.35
C GLY A 103 22.24 5.42 3.64
N GLU A 104 21.00 5.58 4.10
CA GLU A 104 20.65 6.32 5.33
C GLU A 104 20.30 5.38 6.49
N ASN A 105 20.12 4.09 6.21
CA ASN A 105 19.59 3.08 7.11
C ASN A 105 18.24 3.49 7.74
N ILE A 106 17.39 4.11 6.93
CA ILE A 106 16.05 4.56 7.30
C ILE A 106 15.00 3.75 6.54
N LEU A 107 13.96 3.34 7.25
CA LEU A 107 12.73 2.79 6.68
C LEU A 107 11.57 3.76 6.94
N ASN A 108 10.91 4.19 5.88
CA ASN A 108 9.65 4.94 5.95
C ASN A 108 8.49 3.97 5.71
N PHE A 109 7.57 3.91 6.68
CA PHE A 109 6.31 3.19 6.54
C PHE A 109 5.16 4.19 6.42
N ARG A 110 4.26 3.96 5.47
CA ARG A 110 3.07 4.79 5.26
C ARG A 110 1.86 3.92 4.99
N ILE A 111 0.74 4.18 5.67
CA ILE A 111 -0.52 3.49 5.40
C ILE A 111 -1.72 4.40 5.68
N THR A 112 -2.75 4.27 4.85
CA THR A 112 -4.06 4.88 5.05
C THR A 112 -5.12 3.79 5.18
N LYS A 113 -6.13 4.03 6.00
CA LYS A 113 -7.34 3.18 6.04
C LYS A 113 -8.36 3.79 5.11
N THR A 114 -9.04 2.99 4.30
CA THR A 114 -10.08 3.47 3.39
C THR A 114 -11.46 3.10 3.93
N THR A 115 -12.49 3.85 3.52
CA THR A 115 -13.88 3.57 3.91
C THR A 115 -14.57 2.52 3.02
N GLY A 116 -13.86 1.89 2.08
CA GLY A 116 -14.37 0.83 1.20
C GLY A 116 -13.59 0.67 -0.12
N THR A 117 -13.99 -0.31 -0.94
CA THR A 117 -13.21 -0.84 -2.08
C THR A 117 -13.54 -0.28 -3.48
N ILE A 118 -14.48 0.67 -3.65
CA ILE A 118 -14.95 1.08 -5.01
C ILE A 118 -15.23 2.59 -5.09
N THR A 119 -15.07 3.16 -6.31
CA THR A 119 -15.38 4.54 -6.77
C THR A 119 -16.13 5.41 -5.75
N GLY A 120 -15.45 6.43 -5.22
CA GLY A 120 -15.98 7.28 -4.15
C GLY A 120 -15.45 6.94 -2.76
N ALA A 121 -14.52 5.99 -2.65
CA ALA A 121 -13.70 5.79 -1.45
C ALA A 121 -13.09 7.12 -1.02
N VAL A 122 -13.18 7.41 0.27
CA VAL A 122 -12.57 8.59 0.86
C VAL A 122 -11.48 8.09 1.80
N ASP A 123 -10.29 8.65 1.65
CA ASP A 123 -9.18 8.36 2.55
C ASP A 123 -9.63 8.60 3.99
N GLY A 124 -9.32 7.64 4.84
CA GLY A 124 -9.58 7.69 6.27
C GLY A 124 -8.34 8.11 7.03
N PRO A 125 -8.19 7.63 8.27
CA PRO A 125 -7.03 7.98 9.05
C PRO A 125 -5.76 7.44 8.41
N PHE A 126 -4.70 8.17 8.63
CA PHE A 126 -3.42 7.99 7.98
C PHE A 126 -2.31 7.98 9.04
N ILE A 127 -1.30 7.16 8.82
CA ILE A 127 -0.05 7.21 9.59
C ILE A 127 1.16 7.06 8.68
N SER A 128 2.21 7.81 9.01
CA SER A 128 3.55 7.65 8.46
C SER A 128 4.58 7.75 9.56
N PHE A 129 5.63 6.95 9.50
CA PHE A 129 6.78 7.08 10.39
C PHE A 129 8.09 6.70 9.71
N ASP A 130 9.18 7.29 10.19
CA ASP A 130 10.55 7.00 9.79
C ASP A 130 11.26 6.28 10.94
N LEU A 131 11.76 5.07 10.68
CA LEU A 131 12.53 4.25 11.60
C LEU A 131 14.01 4.30 11.25
N ASP A 132 14.85 4.69 12.22
CA ASP A 132 16.29 4.44 12.17
C ASP A 132 16.54 2.96 12.50
N LEU A 133 16.94 2.18 11.50
CA LEU A 133 17.15 0.73 11.64
C LEU A 133 18.41 0.40 12.47
N SER A 134 19.38 1.31 12.59
CA SER A 134 20.59 1.07 13.41
C SER A 134 20.28 1.17 14.89
N ARG A 135 19.40 2.11 15.25
CA ARG A 135 19.10 2.45 16.65
C ARG A 135 17.77 1.89 17.12
N ASN A 136 16.93 1.40 16.20
CA ASN A 136 15.54 1.05 16.46
C ASN A 136 14.77 2.20 17.12
N THR A 137 14.89 3.41 16.55
CA THR A 137 14.24 4.61 17.07
C THR A 137 13.40 5.29 16.01
N ILE A 138 12.20 5.74 16.39
CA ILE A 138 11.33 6.55 15.52
C ILE A 138 11.92 7.96 15.42
N LEU A 139 12.29 8.36 14.21
CA LEU A 139 12.85 9.68 13.90
C LEU A 139 11.74 10.72 13.67
N ARG A 140 10.69 10.31 12.98
CA ARG A 140 9.53 11.14 12.64
C ARG A 140 8.28 10.27 12.68
N LYS A 141 7.18 10.86 13.13
CA LYS A 141 5.84 10.31 12.99
C LYS A 141 4.84 11.39 12.62
N GLU A 142 3.91 11.02 11.77
CA GLU A 142 2.77 11.83 11.35
C GLU A 142 1.52 10.97 11.46
N SER A 143 0.47 11.50 12.09
CA SER A 143 -0.83 10.86 12.16
C SER A 143 -1.90 11.88 11.82
N ILE A 144 -2.76 11.53 10.87
CA ILE A 144 -3.86 12.38 10.41
C ILE A 144 -5.16 11.62 10.68
N SER A 145 -6.12 12.28 11.31
CA SER A 145 -7.44 11.72 11.56
C SER A 145 -8.24 11.59 10.26
N ALA A 146 -9.18 10.66 10.22
CA ALA A 146 -10.17 10.59 9.15
C ALA A 146 -10.91 11.93 8.99
N PRO A 147 -11.27 12.32 7.76
CA PRO A 147 -12.12 13.49 7.52
C PRO A 147 -13.44 13.42 8.29
N HIS A 148 -14.06 14.58 8.52
CA HIS A 148 -15.42 14.62 9.02
C HIS A 148 -16.43 14.32 7.90
N TYR A 149 -16.67 13.04 7.61
CA TYR A 149 -17.48 12.58 6.47
C TYR A 149 -18.90 13.14 6.41
N GLY A 150 -19.49 13.46 7.57
CA GLY A 150 -20.80 14.11 7.64
C GLY A 150 -20.87 15.47 6.94
N ALA A 151 -19.74 16.20 6.85
CA ALA A 151 -19.66 17.46 6.12
C ALA A 151 -19.46 17.28 4.59
N TYR A 152 -19.19 16.06 4.12
CA TYR A 152 -18.91 15.76 2.72
C TYR A 152 -20.08 15.06 2.01
N GLU A 153 -21.30 15.17 2.54
CA GLU A 153 -22.49 14.49 2.01
C GLU A 153 -22.30 12.95 1.94
N ARG A 154 -21.47 12.40 2.85
CA ARG A 154 -21.23 10.96 3.02
C ARG A 154 -21.70 10.49 4.40
N PRO A 155 -23.00 10.59 4.73
CA PRO A 155 -23.52 10.21 6.04
C PRO A 155 -23.31 8.71 6.36
N GLU A 156 -23.19 7.86 5.34
CA GLU A 156 -22.89 6.44 5.47
C GLU A 156 -21.55 6.16 6.16
N PHE A 157 -20.60 7.11 6.12
CA PHE A 157 -19.30 6.99 6.79
C PHE A 157 -19.19 7.84 8.05
N ALA A 158 -20.28 8.47 8.51
CA ALA A 158 -20.24 9.40 9.64
C ALA A 158 -19.62 8.76 10.90
N GLU A 159 -19.87 7.48 11.16
CA GLU A 159 -19.31 6.74 12.30
C GLU A 159 -17.79 6.54 12.24
N HIS A 160 -17.16 6.79 11.09
CA HIS A 160 -15.72 6.72 10.90
C HIS A 160 -15.04 8.10 10.98
N SER A 161 -15.82 9.18 11.13
CA SER A 161 -15.29 10.55 11.18
C SER A 161 -14.31 10.73 12.33
N ASN A 162 -13.23 11.48 12.08
CA ASN A 162 -12.23 11.86 13.09
C ASN A 162 -11.54 10.68 13.81
N LYS A 163 -11.74 9.43 13.36
CA LYS A 163 -10.97 8.29 13.87
C LYS A 163 -9.49 8.54 13.59
N VAL A 164 -8.63 8.00 14.45
CA VAL A 164 -7.16 8.07 14.33
C VAL A 164 -6.62 6.64 14.37
N ILE A 165 -5.50 6.38 13.72
CA ILE A 165 -4.74 5.14 13.90
C ILE A 165 -3.88 5.32 15.15
N GLU A 166 -4.28 4.68 16.25
CA GLU A 166 -3.52 4.68 17.50
C GLU A 166 -2.50 3.54 17.49
N ILE A 167 -1.22 3.89 17.61
CA ILE A 167 -0.12 2.94 17.61
C ILE A 167 1.05 3.51 18.42
N THR A 168 1.68 2.67 19.23
CA THR A 168 2.82 3.07 20.08
C THR A 168 4.12 3.03 19.29
N ASP A 169 5.16 3.70 19.80
CA ASP A 169 6.46 3.72 19.14
C ASP A 169 7.08 2.30 19.10
N GLU A 170 6.89 1.48 20.13
CA GLU A 170 7.33 0.07 20.15
C GLU A 170 6.68 -0.73 19.03
N ARG A 171 5.39 -0.50 18.80
CA ARG A 171 4.64 -1.18 17.75
C ARG A 171 5.05 -0.69 16.36
N MET A 172 5.34 0.61 16.19
CA MET A 172 5.91 1.13 14.94
C MET A 172 7.28 0.51 14.64
N ILE A 173 8.13 0.33 15.65
CA ILE A 173 9.43 -0.34 15.50
C ILE A 173 9.25 -1.79 15.06
N GLU A 174 8.33 -2.53 15.68
CA GLU A 174 8.02 -3.92 15.30
C GLU A 174 7.57 -4.02 13.83
N ILE A 175 6.65 -3.15 13.40
CA ILE A 175 6.19 -3.09 12.01
C ILE A 175 7.34 -2.74 11.06
N GLY A 176 8.16 -1.75 11.41
CA GLY A 176 9.28 -1.34 10.57
C GLY A 176 10.31 -2.46 10.39
N ASN A 177 10.68 -3.15 11.47
CA ASN A 177 11.60 -4.28 11.42
C ASN A 177 11.04 -5.46 10.63
N TYR A 178 9.74 -5.76 10.79
CA TYR A 178 9.08 -6.78 9.98
C TYR A 178 9.23 -6.51 8.47
N PHE A 179 8.95 -5.28 8.03
CA PHE A 179 9.07 -4.94 6.61
C PHE A 179 10.51 -4.87 6.12
N TYR A 180 11.44 -4.45 6.97
CA TYR A 180 12.87 -4.52 6.65
C TYR A 180 13.31 -5.96 6.34
N GLU A 181 12.97 -6.91 7.21
CA GLU A 181 13.26 -8.34 7.01
C GLU A 181 12.56 -8.90 5.77
N LEU A 182 11.29 -8.53 5.55
CA LEU A 182 10.52 -8.97 4.39
C LEU A 182 11.16 -8.48 3.08
N MET A 183 11.53 -7.21 2.99
CA MET A 183 12.19 -6.64 1.81
C MET A 183 13.57 -7.27 1.58
N ALA A 184 14.32 -7.58 2.64
CA ALA A 184 15.60 -8.29 2.52
C ALA A 184 15.43 -9.71 1.92
N ARG A 185 14.36 -10.43 2.28
CA ARG A 185 14.03 -11.72 1.65
C ARG A 185 13.73 -11.57 0.16
N PHE A 186 13.03 -10.52 -0.25
CA PHE A 186 12.75 -10.26 -1.66
C PHE A 186 14.02 -9.94 -2.45
N GLU A 187 14.94 -9.16 -1.88
CA GLU A 187 16.26 -8.91 -2.48
C GLU A 187 17.05 -10.21 -2.67
N ASP A 188 17.07 -11.11 -1.69
CA ASP A 188 17.75 -12.40 -1.82
C ASP A 188 17.18 -13.24 -2.97
N ILE A 189 15.85 -13.29 -3.11
CA ILE A 189 15.19 -14.02 -4.20
C ILE A 189 15.56 -13.44 -5.56
N ILE A 190 15.63 -12.11 -5.68
CA ILE A 190 15.97 -11.43 -6.93
C ILE A 190 17.44 -11.66 -7.30
N GLN A 191 18.34 -11.65 -6.32
CA GLN A 191 19.78 -11.82 -6.53
C GLN A 191 20.17 -13.29 -6.75
N ASN A 192 19.41 -14.23 -6.20
CA ASN A 192 19.66 -15.67 -6.25
C ASN A 192 18.45 -16.45 -6.82
N PRO A 193 18.06 -16.22 -8.09
CA PRO A 193 16.93 -16.93 -8.70
C PRO A 193 17.26 -18.43 -8.84
N LYS A 194 16.32 -19.28 -8.41
CA LYS A 194 16.43 -20.75 -8.55
C LYS A 194 16.22 -21.22 -9.99
#